data_AF-A0A2V8H9A2-F1
#
_entry.id   AF-A0A2V8H9A2-F1
#
_cell.length_a   1.000
_cell.length_b   1.000
_cell.length_c   1.000
_cell.angle_alpha   90.00
_cell.angle_beta   90.00
_cell.angle_gamma   90.00
#
_symmetry.space_group_name_H-M   'P 1'
#
loop_
_entity.id
_entity.type
_entity.pdbx_description
1 polymer ?
#
loop_
_entity_poly.entity_id
_entity_poly.type
_entity_poly.pdbx_seq_one_letter_code
_entity_poly.pdbx_strand_id
1 'polypeptide(L)'
;MPRGGSRREAEEFAQRHQKWIARQRARVPQQRSPVEHGPALRDRARRELPPRLLAFAAQHGLAVSRISVRNQRSRWGSCGRDGHICLNWRLVLMPPSVSDYILVHELMHLRRMDHSPSYWRLVEAACPDYRSARAWLRRHGPSLR
;
A
#
# COMPACT_ATOMS: atom_id res chain seq x y z
N MET A 1 -9.21 27.39 4.25
CA MET A 1 -9.83 28.55 4.91
C MET A 1 -9.46 29.79 4.11
N PRO A 2 -10.42 30.57 3.58
CA PRO A 2 -10.13 31.92 3.12
C PRO A 2 -9.83 32.81 4.34
N ARG A 3 -8.97 33.81 4.17
CA ARG A 3 -8.51 34.71 5.23
C ARG A 3 -9.41 35.94 5.32
N GLY A 4 -9.85 36.27 6.55
CA GLY A 4 -10.40 37.60 6.90
C GLY A 4 -11.89 37.66 7.26
N GLY A 5 -12.35 36.90 8.26
CA GLY A 5 -13.70 37.05 8.83
C GLY A 5 -13.65 37.25 10.34
N SER A 6 -14.53 38.08 10.88
CA SER A 6 -14.67 38.35 12.30
C SER A 6 -15.16 37.12 13.08
N ARG A 7 -14.91 37.10 14.40
CA ARG A 7 -15.29 35.98 15.29
C ARG A 7 -16.79 35.65 15.21
N ARG A 8 -17.63 36.68 15.03
CA ARG A 8 -19.08 36.56 14.86
C ARG A 8 -19.46 35.94 13.51
N GLU A 9 -18.77 36.29 12.43
CA GLU A 9 -18.98 35.66 11.10
C GLU A 9 -18.53 34.20 11.09
N ALA A 10 -17.47 33.85 11.83
CA ALA A 10 -17.04 32.47 12.02
C ALA A 10 -18.07 31.65 12.82
N GLU A 11 -18.71 32.26 13.82
CA GLU A 11 -19.77 31.65 14.63
C GLU A 11 -21.08 31.48 13.84
N GLU A 12 -21.49 32.48 13.06
CA GLU A 12 -22.65 32.42 12.16
C GLU A 12 -22.46 31.38 11.03
N PHE A 13 -21.25 31.29 10.46
CA PHE A 13 -20.91 30.25 9.47
C PHE A 13 -20.99 28.84 10.06
N ALA A 14 -20.52 28.65 11.30
CA ALA A 14 -20.56 27.39 12.02
C ALA A 14 -21.98 26.95 12.39
N GLN A 15 -22.86 27.90 12.76
CA GLN A 15 -24.27 27.64 13.04
C GLN A 15 -25.06 27.33 11.77
N ARG A 16 -24.85 28.08 10.68
CA ARG A 16 -25.53 27.84 9.39
C ARG A 16 -25.21 26.48 8.78
N HIS A 17 -24.04 25.92 9.11
CA HIS A 17 -23.57 24.62 8.65
C HIS A 17 -23.55 23.56 9.75
N GLN A 18 -24.33 23.72 10.83
CA GLN A 18 -24.27 22.84 12.01
C GLN A 18 -24.56 21.36 11.66
N LYS A 19 -25.46 21.08 10.71
CA LYS A 19 -25.71 19.72 10.19
C LYS A 19 -24.60 19.21 9.24
N TRP A 20 -23.86 20.10 8.56
CA TRP A 20 -22.72 19.76 7.69
C TRP A 20 -21.44 19.47 8.51
N ILE A 21 -21.19 20.25 9.56
CA ILE A 21 -20.10 19.99 10.52
C ILE A 21 -20.36 18.70 11.31
N ALA A 22 -21.60 18.45 11.74
CA ALA A 22 -21.97 17.19 12.40
C ALA A 22 -21.78 15.97 11.47
N ARG A 23 -22.11 16.09 10.18
CA ARG A 23 -21.88 15.03 9.16
C ARG A 23 -20.40 14.82 8.82
N GLN A 24 -19.55 15.85 8.94
CA GLN A 24 -18.10 15.73 8.76
C GLN A 24 -17.40 15.15 9.99
N ARG A 25 -17.91 15.35 11.22
CA ARG A 25 -17.35 14.75 12.44
C ARG A 25 -17.54 13.23 12.53
N ALA A 26 -18.52 12.66 11.81
CA ALA A 26 -18.68 11.20 11.67
C ALA A 26 -17.80 10.57 10.56
N ARG A 27 -16.98 11.36 9.85
CA ARG A 27 -16.09 10.91 8.76
C ARG A 27 -14.62 11.28 8.95
N VAL A 28 -14.26 11.82 10.11
CA VAL A 28 -12.86 11.94 10.53
C VAL A 28 -12.55 10.73 11.40
N PRO A 29 -11.69 9.79 10.97
CA PRO A 29 -11.09 8.86 11.92
C PRO A 29 -10.33 9.70 12.95
N GLN A 30 -10.83 9.68 14.17
CA GLN A 30 -10.14 10.22 15.34
C GLN A 30 -8.86 9.38 15.52
N GLN A 31 -7.74 10.07 15.75
CA GLN A 31 -6.35 9.58 15.89
C GLN A 31 -5.53 9.41 14.60
N ARG A 32 -4.89 10.53 14.20
CA ARG A 32 -3.52 10.46 13.69
C ARG A 32 -2.57 10.35 14.90
N SER A 33 -2.31 9.14 15.35
CA SER A 33 -1.02 8.85 15.98
C SER A 33 -0.03 8.59 14.84
N PRO A 34 1.22 9.09 14.89
CA PRO A 34 2.27 8.51 14.07
C PRO A 34 2.28 7.04 14.48
N VAL A 35 1.93 6.13 13.57
CA VAL A 35 1.95 4.73 13.93
C VAL A 35 3.42 4.36 14.09
N GLU A 36 3.92 4.39 15.33
CA GLU A 36 5.13 3.70 15.71
C GLU A 36 4.85 2.23 15.45
N HIS A 37 5.13 1.80 14.23
CA HIS A 37 4.99 0.40 13.89
C HIS A 37 6.10 -0.35 14.60
N GLY A 38 5.76 -0.90 15.77
CA GLY A 38 6.70 -1.51 16.69
C GLY A 38 7.45 -2.69 16.09
N PRO A 39 8.51 -3.19 16.79
CA PRO A 39 9.27 -4.37 16.40
C PRO A 39 8.39 -5.57 15.97
N ALA A 40 7.28 -5.80 16.69
CA ALA A 40 6.35 -6.90 16.41
C ALA A 40 5.79 -6.93 14.98
N LEU A 41 5.46 -5.77 14.39
CA LEU A 41 4.95 -5.71 13.02
C LEU A 41 6.02 -6.02 11.98
N ARG A 42 7.26 -5.59 12.24
CA ARG A 42 8.40 -5.89 11.38
C ARG A 42 8.75 -7.37 11.45
N ASP A 43 8.68 -7.97 12.64
CA ASP A 43 8.93 -9.39 12.83
C ASP A 43 7.84 -10.23 12.19
N ARG A 44 6.57 -9.81 12.30
CA ARG A 44 5.44 -10.39 11.57
C ARG A 44 5.69 -10.38 10.06
N ALA A 45 6.11 -9.24 9.50
CA ALA A 45 6.42 -9.14 8.07
C ALA A 45 7.58 -10.04 7.63
N ARG A 46 8.63 -10.17 8.45
CA ARG A 46 9.75 -11.08 8.19
C ARG A 46 9.32 -12.56 8.20
N ARG A 47 8.33 -12.92 9.02
CA ARG A 47 7.78 -14.29 9.07
C ARG A 47 6.79 -14.57 7.95
N GLU A 48 5.91 -13.63 7.63
CA GLU A 48 4.77 -13.88 6.73
C GLU A 48 5.07 -13.62 5.24
N LEU A 49 5.81 -12.57 4.91
CA LEU A 49 5.95 -12.13 3.52
C LEU A 49 6.84 -13.05 2.66
N PRO A 50 8.03 -13.48 3.12
CA PRO A 50 8.88 -14.37 2.32
C PRO A 50 8.22 -15.70 1.92
N PRO A 51 7.60 -16.49 2.83
CA PRO A 51 6.99 -17.76 2.42
C PRO A 51 5.80 -17.55 1.48
N ARG A 52 5.01 -16.47 1.66
CA ARG A 52 3.93 -16.12 0.72
C ARG A 52 4.46 -15.80 -0.68
N LEU A 53 5.53 -15.00 -0.77
CA LEU A 53 6.16 -14.69 -2.05
C LEU A 53 6.71 -15.95 -2.71
N LEU A 54 7.32 -16.86 -1.95
CA LEU A 54 7.80 -18.15 -2.48
C LEU A 54 6.66 -19.06 -2.95
N ALA A 55 5.52 -19.07 -2.27
CA ALA A 55 4.35 -19.82 -2.71
C ALA A 55 3.83 -19.32 -4.07
N PHE A 56 3.73 -18.00 -4.26
CA PHE A 56 3.41 -17.43 -5.58
C PHE A 56 4.49 -17.72 -6.62
N ALA A 57 5.77 -17.64 -6.23
CA ALA A 57 6.87 -17.97 -7.14
C ALA A 57 6.75 -19.41 -7.65
N ALA A 58 6.48 -20.37 -6.76
CA ALA A 58 6.26 -21.77 -7.11
C ALA A 58 5.04 -21.95 -8.03
N GLN A 59 3.91 -21.31 -7.72
CA GLN A 59 2.70 -21.35 -8.56
C GLN A 59 2.95 -20.86 -10.00
N HIS A 60 3.89 -19.93 -10.18
CA HIS A 60 4.24 -19.37 -11.48
C HIS A 60 5.53 -19.93 -12.08
N GLY A 61 6.17 -20.94 -11.47
CA GLY A 61 7.42 -21.53 -11.95
C GLY A 61 8.57 -20.51 -12.01
N LEU A 62 8.68 -19.64 -11.00
CA LEU A 62 9.70 -18.60 -10.90
C LEU A 62 10.72 -18.93 -9.81
N ALA A 63 12.00 -18.62 -10.07
CA ALA A 63 13.08 -18.73 -9.10
C ALA A 63 13.46 -17.34 -8.56
N VAL A 64 13.49 -17.20 -7.24
CA VAL A 64 13.89 -15.97 -6.55
C VAL A 64 15.25 -16.21 -5.89
N SER A 65 16.24 -15.35 -6.14
CA SER A 65 17.60 -15.57 -5.60
C SER A 65 17.69 -15.19 -4.13
N ARG A 66 17.01 -14.11 -3.74
CA ARG A 66 17.01 -13.60 -2.36
C ARG A 66 15.72 -12.84 -2.08
N ILE A 67 15.27 -12.89 -0.82
CA ILE A 67 14.17 -12.06 -0.32
C ILE A 67 14.69 -11.24 0.87
N SER A 68 14.36 -9.95 0.90
CA SER A 68 14.60 -9.12 2.09
C SER A 68 13.38 -8.28 2.44
N VAL A 69 13.11 -8.12 3.73
CA VAL A 69 12.05 -7.24 4.24
C VAL A 69 12.69 -6.00 4.84
N ARG A 70 12.31 -4.81 4.33
CA ARG A 70 12.95 -3.53 4.69
C ARG A 70 11.93 -2.42 4.97
N ASN A 71 12.42 -1.31 5.51
CA ASN A 71 11.66 -0.10 5.79
C ASN A 71 11.85 0.94 4.67
N GLN A 72 11.33 0.66 3.46
CA GLN A 72 11.52 1.54 2.32
C GLN A 72 10.57 2.75 2.38
N ARG A 73 11.09 3.96 2.10
CA ARG A 73 10.28 5.20 2.13
C ARG A 73 9.45 5.41 0.86
N SER A 74 10.04 5.12 -0.30
CA SER A 74 9.47 5.49 -1.61
C SER A 74 8.82 4.33 -2.36
N ARG A 75 8.95 3.09 -1.90
CA ARG A 75 8.42 1.92 -2.61
C ARG A 75 7.85 0.85 -1.69
N TRP A 76 6.94 0.06 -2.24
CA TRP A 76 6.30 -1.07 -1.58
C TRP A 76 7.07 -2.38 -1.78
N GLY A 77 7.78 -2.49 -2.89
CA GLY A 77 8.75 -3.53 -3.16
C GLY A 77 9.72 -3.10 -4.27
N SER A 78 10.64 -3.98 -4.62
CA SER A 78 11.46 -3.89 -5.83
C SER A 78 12.08 -5.25 -6.16
N CYS A 79 12.23 -5.56 -7.44
CA CYS A 79 13.00 -6.69 -7.96
C CYS A 79 14.27 -6.22 -8.69
N GLY A 80 15.42 -6.80 -8.35
CA GLY A 80 16.69 -6.65 -9.07
C GLY A 80 16.81 -7.60 -10.26
N ARG A 81 17.75 -7.32 -11.18
CA ARG A 81 18.04 -8.19 -12.34
C ARG A 81 18.63 -9.55 -11.96
N ASP A 82 19.26 -9.60 -10.80
CA ASP A 82 19.81 -10.80 -10.15
C ASP A 82 18.74 -11.65 -9.44
N GLY A 83 17.47 -11.26 -9.52
CA GLY A 83 16.36 -11.93 -8.85
C GLY A 83 16.22 -11.64 -7.36
N HIS A 84 16.93 -10.62 -6.84
CA HIS A 84 16.74 -10.18 -5.46
C HIS A 84 15.45 -9.36 -5.34
N ILE A 85 14.51 -9.84 -4.53
CA ILE A 85 13.27 -9.12 -4.22
C ILE A 85 13.36 -8.48 -2.82
N CYS A 86 13.10 -7.18 -2.77
CA CYS A 86 12.98 -6.43 -1.54
C CYS A 86 11.51 -6.05 -1.32
N LEU A 87 10.97 -6.36 -0.14
CA LEU A 87 9.59 -6.06 0.25
C LEU A 87 9.57 -5.04 1.38
N ASN A 88 8.58 -4.14 1.36
CA ASN A 88 8.34 -3.24 2.47
C ASN A 88 7.64 -3.99 3.61
N TRP A 89 8.10 -3.86 4.85
CA TRP A 89 7.44 -4.53 5.98
C TRP A 89 5.97 -4.11 6.13
N ARG A 90 5.61 -2.88 5.71
CA ARG A 90 4.25 -2.33 5.77
C ARG A 90 3.21 -3.08 4.94
N LEU A 91 3.62 -3.99 4.05
CA LEU A 91 2.68 -4.82 3.30
C LEU A 91 1.72 -5.60 4.23
N VAL A 92 2.16 -5.95 5.44
CA VAL A 92 1.31 -6.63 6.44
C VAL A 92 0.18 -5.77 7.03
N LEU A 93 0.18 -4.47 6.75
CA LEU A 93 -0.86 -3.52 7.16
C LEU A 93 -1.94 -3.34 6.09
N MET A 94 -1.71 -3.88 4.90
CA MET A 94 -2.62 -3.74 3.78
C MET A 94 -3.62 -4.89 3.78
N PRO A 95 -4.79 -4.73 3.12
CA PRO A 95 -5.65 -5.86 2.81
C PRO A 95 -4.85 -6.97 2.09
N PRO A 96 -5.14 -8.26 2.37
CA PRO A 96 -4.39 -9.37 1.78
C PRO A 96 -4.26 -9.29 0.25
N SER A 97 -5.34 -8.99 -0.46
CA SER A 97 -5.35 -8.85 -1.91
C SER A 97 -4.45 -7.74 -2.45
N VAL A 98 -4.25 -6.66 -1.68
CA VAL A 98 -3.34 -5.57 -2.05
C VAL A 98 -1.89 -5.97 -1.81
N SER A 99 -1.63 -6.64 -0.69
CA SER A 99 -0.30 -7.20 -0.41
C SER A 99 0.09 -8.22 -1.47
N ASP A 100 -0.81 -9.15 -1.81
CA ASP A 100 -0.58 -10.20 -2.83
C ASP A 100 -0.33 -9.60 -4.20
N TYR A 101 -1.09 -8.58 -4.60
CA TYR A 101 -0.82 -7.83 -5.82
C TYR A 101 0.62 -7.30 -5.86
N ILE A 102 1.16 -6.76 -4.77
CA ILE A 102 2.53 -6.25 -4.72
C ILE A 102 3.53 -7.42 -4.80
N LEU A 103 3.29 -8.54 -4.13
CA LEU A 103 4.16 -9.72 -4.26
C LEU A 103 4.23 -10.22 -5.71
N VAL A 104 3.06 -10.36 -6.36
CA VAL A 104 2.94 -10.74 -7.77
C VAL A 104 3.62 -9.72 -8.68
N HIS A 105 3.45 -8.42 -8.41
CA HIS A 105 4.11 -7.33 -9.14
C HIS A 105 5.63 -7.50 -9.16
N GLU A 106 6.23 -7.71 -7.99
CA GLU A 106 7.69 -7.91 -7.89
C GLU A 106 8.13 -9.22 -8.56
N LEU A 107 7.34 -10.29 -8.45
CA LEU A 107 7.66 -11.57 -9.12
C LEU A 107 7.61 -11.45 -10.65
N MET A 108 6.65 -10.73 -11.21
CA MET A 108 6.56 -10.58 -12.67
C MET A 108 7.75 -9.81 -13.25
N HIS A 109 8.48 -9.05 -12.42
CA HIS A 109 9.72 -8.42 -12.86
C HIS A 109 10.81 -9.42 -13.24
N LEU A 110 10.81 -10.64 -12.68
CA LEU A 110 11.72 -11.72 -13.08
C LEU A 110 11.58 -12.12 -14.54
N ARG A 111 10.39 -11.93 -15.13
CA ARG A 111 10.14 -12.14 -16.57
C ARG A 111 10.33 -10.86 -17.39
N ARG A 112 9.98 -9.71 -16.81
CA ARG A 112 10.05 -8.43 -17.51
C ARG A 112 10.32 -7.25 -16.58
N MET A 113 11.48 -6.62 -16.74
CA MET A 113 11.98 -5.56 -15.85
C MET A 113 11.39 -4.16 -16.09
N ASP A 114 10.48 -4.01 -17.05
CA ASP A 114 9.80 -2.74 -17.37
C ASP A 114 8.31 -2.81 -16.98
N HIS A 115 7.58 -1.68 -17.05
CA HIS A 115 6.12 -1.62 -16.86
C HIS A 115 5.36 -1.47 -18.19
N SER A 116 5.87 -2.09 -19.24
CA SER A 116 5.26 -2.10 -20.57
C SER A 116 3.88 -2.81 -20.61
N PRO A 117 3.15 -2.73 -21.75
CA PRO A 117 1.93 -3.49 -21.92
C PRO A 117 2.08 -5.00 -21.71
N SER A 118 3.15 -5.65 -22.17
CA SER A 118 3.29 -7.10 -21.92
C SER A 118 3.64 -7.42 -20.46
N TYR A 119 4.29 -6.51 -19.72
CA TYR A 119 4.43 -6.68 -18.27
C TYR A 119 3.05 -6.70 -17.60
N TRP A 120 2.19 -5.75 -17.95
CA TRP A 120 0.84 -5.71 -17.36
C TRP A 120 -0.02 -6.91 -17.73
N ARG A 121 0.17 -7.51 -18.91
CA ARG A 121 -0.49 -8.79 -19.26
C ARG A 121 -0.04 -9.93 -18.33
N LEU A 122 1.23 -9.98 -17.95
CA LEU A 122 1.72 -10.99 -16.98
C LEU A 122 1.07 -10.79 -15.61
N VAL A 123 0.98 -9.54 -15.15
CA VAL A 123 0.33 -9.20 -13.88
C VAL A 123 -1.15 -9.52 -13.91
N GLU A 124 -1.87 -9.17 -14.98
CA GLU A 124 -3.30 -9.43 -15.13
C GLU A 124 -3.61 -10.94 -15.18
N ALA A 125 -2.77 -11.74 -15.85
CA ALA A 125 -2.90 -13.19 -15.87
C ALA A 125 -2.66 -13.83 -14.49
N ALA A 126 -1.74 -13.28 -13.70
CA ALA A 126 -1.41 -13.79 -12.36
C ALA A 126 -2.34 -13.26 -11.24
N CYS A 127 -2.89 -12.06 -11.42
CA CYS A 127 -3.74 -11.37 -10.46
C CYS A 127 -4.82 -10.57 -11.21
N PRO A 128 -5.96 -11.19 -11.56
CA PRO A 128 -7.02 -10.52 -12.34
C PRO A 128 -7.55 -9.24 -11.68
N ASP A 129 -7.60 -9.20 -10.35
CA ASP A 129 -8.09 -8.06 -9.56
C ASP A 129 -7.03 -6.95 -9.34
N TYR A 130 -5.89 -6.98 -10.03
CA TYR A 130 -4.79 -6.05 -9.80
C TYR A 130 -5.21 -4.57 -9.92
N ARG A 131 -6.21 -4.27 -10.75
CA ARG A 131 -6.73 -2.90 -10.96
C ARG A 131 -7.35 -2.36 -9.68
N SER A 132 -8.11 -3.18 -8.97
CA SER A 132 -8.72 -2.84 -7.67
C SER A 132 -7.66 -2.62 -6.61
N ALA A 133 -6.65 -3.50 -6.55
CA ALA A 133 -5.51 -3.33 -5.63
C ALA A 133 -4.73 -2.04 -5.90
N ARG A 134 -4.47 -1.71 -7.17
CA ARG A 134 -3.79 -0.49 -7.58
C ARG A 134 -4.60 0.77 -7.28
N ALA A 135 -5.93 0.71 -7.44
CA ALA A 135 -6.83 1.79 -7.03
C ALA A 135 -6.80 2.01 -5.51
N TRP A 136 -6.78 0.92 -4.73
CA TRP A 136 -6.65 0.99 -3.28
C TRP A 136 -5.32 1.63 -2.86
N LEU A 137 -4.20 1.24 -3.48
CA LEU A 137 -2.88 1.81 -3.19
C LEU A 137 -2.78 3.30 -3.50
N ARG A 138 -3.42 3.76 -4.58
CA ARG A 138 -3.49 5.20 -4.90
C ARG A 138 -4.24 5.98 -3.82
N ARG A 139 -5.28 5.39 -3.22
CA ARG A 139 -6.13 6.04 -2.23
C ARG A 139 -5.55 5.99 -0.81
N HIS A 140 -5.01 4.86 -0.39
CA HIS A 140 -4.60 4.60 0.99
C HIS A 140 -3.09 4.43 1.17
N GLY A 141 -2.33 4.23 0.09
CA GLY A 141 -0.88 4.07 0.17
C GLY A 141 -0.16 5.28 0.81
N PRO A 142 -0.51 6.54 0.49
CA PRO A 142 0.16 7.69 1.10
C PRO A 142 0.03 7.76 2.62
N SER A 143 -1.07 7.29 3.22
CA SER A 143 -1.25 7.31 4.68
C SER A 143 -0.44 6.23 5.40
N LEU A 144 0.12 5.27 4.66
CA LEU A 144 0.91 4.19 5.22
C LEU A 144 2.42 4.46 5.13
N ARG A 145 2.89 5.48 4.41
CA ARG A 145 4.33 5.71 4.16
C ARG A 145 5.04 6.40 5.31
#